data_AF-A0A1F8F3X8-F1
#
_entry.id   AF-A0A1F8F3X8-F1
#
_cell.length_a   1.000
_cell.length_b   1.000
_cell.length_c   1.000
_cell.angle_alpha   90.00
_cell.angle_beta   90.00
_cell.angle_gamma   90.00
#
_symmetry.space_group_name_H-M   'P 1'
#
loop_
_entity.id
_entity.type
_entity.pdbx_description
1 polymer ?
#
loop_
_entity_poly.entity_id
_entity_poly.type
_entity_poly.pdbx_seq_one_letter_code
_entity_poly.pdbx_strand_id
1 'polypeptide(L)'
;MTKEHKILLLIAMTVMAFYLFIVGTPIMADDGFHYEGFTEKLAKGVVDFKSYYGFMGLSILAVPFFWLTGSHLSIIYTSMILVLLSLPLAYLIPSDMFKSKQAGVYGLIIFLLTPYPYTTLMRGFQEGALLFFILLIIYASINKKVWTPLAWAYGGIVKPFALTLFPLFIGNIKSKKNITFLIIGLSFGLLYLVISYSQVGHPINNAAINSYQGNFDPGNPPPLVESFTIGVKGPLRIVANLLLAYRKIMVSPFLILVGIWVLWKRKDFKYRNVFIYSIFLNFLLLSLMTFSFSKYLLPATTLISLAAIPFIMKHRWAMVMFLADSITVFLPIWNYFGHNYWANVGIYWIPFYLGISLFAYDRLFSKYRSDSYA
;
A
#
# COMPACT_ATOMS: atom_id res chain seq x y z
N MET A 1 -13.46 7.81 18.90
CA MET A 1 -14.04 8.25 17.61
C MET A 1 -15.46 8.74 17.85
N THR A 2 -15.82 9.96 17.45
CA THR A 2 -17.20 10.48 17.66
C THR A 2 -18.16 9.87 16.63
N LYS A 3 -19.46 9.87 16.94
CA LYS A 3 -20.53 9.35 16.05
C LYS A 3 -20.41 9.89 14.64
N GLU A 4 -20.19 11.20 14.49
CA GLU A 4 -20.01 11.89 13.20
C GLU A 4 -18.86 11.31 12.37
N HIS A 5 -17.68 11.05 12.97
CA HIS A 5 -16.56 10.47 12.23
C HIS A 5 -16.78 8.99 11.90
N LYS A 6 -17.56 8.25 12.71
CA LYS A 6 -17.99 6.90 12.35
C LYS A 6 -18.88 6.93 11.11
N ILE A 7 -19.83 7.86 11.07
CA ILE A 7 -20.73 8.04 9.92
C ILE A 7 -19.93 8.44 8.67
N LEU A 8 -18.99 9.39 8.79
CA LEU A 8 -18.13 9.82 7.69
C LEU A 8 -17.31 8.64 7.14
N LEU A 9 -16.71 7.83 8.00
CA LEU A 9 -15.99 6.62 7.59
C LEU A 9 -16.91 5.61 6.91
N LEU A 10 -18.11 5.39 7.45
CA LEU A 10 -19.09 4.49 6.85
C LEU A 10 -19.48 4.97 5.45
N ILE A 11 -19.77 6.27 5.28
CA ILE A 11 -20.06 6.86 3.96
C ILE A 11 -18.89 6.64 3.01
N ALA A 12 -17.66 6.94 3.43
CA ALA A 12 -16.48 6.74 2.59
C ALA A 12 -16.29 5.27 2.19
N MET A 13 -16.50 4.34 3.13
CA MET A 13 -16.46 2.90 2.86
C MET A 13 -17.57 2.47 1.91
N THR A 14 -18.80 2.96 2.07
CA THR A 14 -19.92 2.65 1.18
C THR A 14 -19.67 3.18 -0.23
N VAL A 15 -19.20 4.42 -0.37
CA VAL A 15 -18.86 5.01 -1.68
C VAL A 15 -17.72 4.22 -2.34
N MET A 16 -16.67 3.87 -1.58
CA MET A 16 -15.58 3.05 -2.13
C MET A 16 -16.02 1.62 -2.46
N ALA A 17 -16.93 1.03 -1.68
CA ALA A 17 -17.47 -0.29 -1.97
C ALA A 17 -18.29 -0.26 -3.26
N PHE A 18 -19.15 0.75 -3.42
CA PHE A 18 -19.89 0.97 -4.67
C PHE A 18 -18.93 1.19 -5.86
N TYR A 19 -17.92 2.05 -5.68
CA TYR A 19 -16.90 2.33 -6.69
C TYR A 19 -16.14 1.08 -7.15
N LEU A 20 -15.76 0.20 -6.22
CA LEU A 20 -14.97 -0.99 -6.51
C LEU A 20 -15.81 -2.17 -7.03
N PHE A 21 -16.95 -2.46 -6.39
CA PHE A 21 -17.73 -3.69 -6.66
C PHE A 21 -18.86 -3.52 -7.66
N ILE A 22 -19.41 -2.31 -7.79
CA ILE A 22 -20.59 -2.07 -8.65
C ILE A 22 -20.17 -1.37 -9.94
N VAL A 23 -19.27 -0.38 -9.83
CA VAL A 23 -18.92 0.47 -10.97
C VAL A 23 -17.61 0.06 -11.63
N GLY A 24 -16.69 -0.56 -10.88
CA GLY A 24 -15.44 -1.10 -11.42
C GLY A 24 -15.68 -2.42 -12.16
N THR A 25 -15.04 -2.58 -13.32
CA THR A 25 -15.04 -3.82 -14.10
C THR A 25 -13.67 -4.49 -13.99
N PRO A 26 -13.48 -5.42 -13.03
CA PRO A 26 -12.19 -6.09 -12.87
C PRO A 26 -11.88 -7.00 -14.06
N ILE A 27 -10.63 -6.97 -14.53
CA ILE A 27 -10.14 -7.79 -15.64
C ILE A 27 -8.76 -8.31 -15.26
N MET A 28 -8.62 -9.63 -15.08
CA MET A 28 -7.35 -10.26 -14.76
C MET A 28 -6.32 -10.03 -15.87
N ALA A 29 -5.11 -9.60 -15.49
CA ALA A 29 -4.05 -9.31 -16.45
C ALA A 29 -2.64 -9.44 -15.83
N ASP A 30 -1.63 -9.62 -16.70
CA ASP A 30 -0.20 -9.73 -16.35
C ASP A 30 0.03 -10.70 -15.16
N ASP A 31 0.72 -10.24 -14.11
CA ASP A 31 1.02 -10.98 -12.88
C ASP A 31 -0.25 -11.56 -12.19
N GLY A 32 -1.43 -10.98 -12.43
CA GLY A 32 -2.69 -11.43 -11.84
C GLY A 32 -3.03 -12.89 -12.14
N PHE A 33 -2.71 -13.37 -13.35
CA PHE A 33 -2.92 -14.78 -13.71
C PHE A 33 -2.06 -15.73 -12.88
N HIS A 34 -0.83 -15.33 -12.56
CA HIS A 34 0.04 -16.16 -11.72
C HIS A 34 -0.47 -16.25 -10.29
N TYR A 35 -0.96 -15.12 -9.75
CA TYR A 35 -1.48 -15.09 -8.40
C TYR A 35 -2.80 -15.87 -8.24
N GLU A 36 -3.73 -15.76 -9.19
CA GLU A 36 -4.99 -16.51 -9.16
C GLU A 36 -4.74 -18.00 -9.37
N GLY A 37 -3.94 -18.37 -10.37
CA GLY A 37 -3.63 -19.77 -10.63
C GLY A 37 -2.97 -20.47 -9.45
N PHE A 38 -2.11 -19.77 -8.69
CA PHE A 38 -1.59 -20.27 -7.42
C PHE A 38 -2.69 -20.45 -6.38
N THR A 39 -3.60 -19.48 -6.23
CA THR A 39 -4.77 -19.59 -5.32
C THR A 39 -5.62 -20.81 -5.65
N GLU A 40 -5.95 -21.04 -6.92
CA GLU A 40 -6.77 -22.16 -7.35
C GLU A 40 -6.12 -23.52 -7.08
N LYS A 41 -4.80 -23.65 -7.31
CA LYS A 41 -4.06 -24.86 -6.98
C LYS A 41 -3.98 -25.08 -5.48
N LEU A 42 -3.69 -24.02 -4.72
CA LEU A 42 -3.61 -24.09 -3.27
C LEU A 42 -4.96 -24.46 -2.65
N ALA A 43 -6.06 -23.92 -3.17
CA ALA A 43 -7.42 -24.28 -2.77
C ALA A 43 -7.76 -25.75 -3.00
N LYS A 44 -7.07 -26.41 -3.95
CA LYS A 44 -7.16 -27.85 -4.25
C LYS A 44 -6.13 -28.69 -3.48
N GLY A 45 -5.39 -28.09 -2.55
CA GLY A 45 -4.41 -28.77 -1.69
C GLY A 45 -3.00 -28.89 -2.30
N VAL A 46 -2.72 -28.21 -3.41
CA VAL A 46 -1.42 -28.28 -4.09
C VAL A 46 -0.70 -26.94 -3.99
N VAL A 47 0.49 -26.95 -3.38
CA VAL A 47 1.40 -25.79 -3.37
C VAL A 47 2.30 -25.88 -4.60
N ASP A 48 2.13 -24.99 -5.57
CA ASP A 48 2.86 -25.03 -6.86
C ASP A 48 3.59 -23.70 -7.15
N PHE A 49 4.76 -23.54 -6.55
CA PHE A 49 5.66 -22.40 -6.79
C PHE A 49 6.43 -22.52 -8.12
N LYS A 50 6.40 -23.69 -8.77
CA LYS A 50 7.12 -23.92 -10.02
C LYS A 50 6.35 -23.33 -11.20
N SER A 51 5.05 -23.61 -11.29
CA SER A 51 4.18 -23.09 -12.35
C SER A 51 3.76 -21.64 -12.10
N TYR A 52 3.69 -21.23 -10.84
CA TYR A 52 3.28 -19.89 -10.43
C TYR A 52 4.34 -19.26 -9.53
N TYR A 53 4.90 -18.14 -9.98
CA TYR A 53 6.03 -17.50 -9.32
C TYR A 53 5.69 -16.07 -8.88
N GLY A 54 6.45 -15.57 -7.91
CA GLY A 54 6.22 -14.30 -7.24
C GLY A 54 5.95 -14.47 -5.74
N PHE A 55 5.53 -13.38 -5.11
CA PHE A 55 5.23 -13.33 -3.69
C PHE A 55 3.76 -13.69 -3.46
N MET A 56 3.44 -14.90 -3.02
CA MET A 56 2.07 -15.44 -3.03
C MET A 56 1.23 -15.09 -1.80
N GLY A 57 1.64 -14.09 -0.99
CA GLY A 57 0.91 -13.75 0.24
C GLY A 57 -0.56 -13.37 0.00
N LEU A 58 -0.87 -12.60 -1.04
CA LEU A 58 -2.28 -12.32 -1.39
C LEU A 58 -3.00 -13.60 -1.82
N SER A 59 -2.35 -14.45 -2.61
CA SER A 59 -2.93 -15.68 -3.11
C SER A 59 -3.35 -16.63 -1.98
N ILE A 60 -2.54 -16.70 -0.91
CA ILE A 60 -2.87 -17.45 0.31
C ILE A 60 -4.11 -16.87 1.00
N LEU A 61 -4.23 -15.54 1.11
CA LEU A 61 -5.43 -14.89 1.68
C LEU A 61 -6.69 -15.08 0.82
N ALA A 62 -6.53 -15.30 -0.48
CA ALA A 62 -7.65 -15.46 -1.40
C ALA A 62 -8.27 -16.86 -1.39
N VAL A 63 -7.59 -17.87 -0.82
CA VAL A 63 -8.09 -19.26 -0.79
C VAL A 63 -9.49 -19.38 -0.15
N PRO A 64 -9.77 -18.80 1.04
CA PRO A 64 -11.12 -18.86 1.61
C PRO A 64 -12.17 -18.20 0.71
N PHE A 65 -11.81 -17.12 0.01
CA PHE A 65 -12.73 -16.47 -0.94
C PHE A 65 -13.00 -17.33 -2.16
N PHE A 66 -11.98 -18.03 -2.67
CA PHE A 66 -12.14 -18.98 -3.76
C PHE A 66 -13.06 -20.14 -3.33
N TRP A 67 -12.88 -20.71 -2.14
CA TRP A 67 -13.78 -21.76 -1.63
C TRP A 67 -15.24 -21.30 -1.50
N LEU A 68 -15.46 -20.03 -1.11
CA LEU A 68 -16.80 -19.48 -0.93
C LEU A 68 -17.49 -19.11 -2.25
N THR A 69 -16.72 -18.68 -3.27
CA THR A 69 -17.28 -18.08 -4.50
C THR A 69 -17.08 -18.91 -5.76
N GLY A 70 -16.06 -19.78 -5.79
CA GLY A 70 -15.61 -20.46 -7.00
C GLY A 70 -15.15 -19.53 -8.13
N SER A 71 -14.96 -18.24 -7.85
CA SER A 71 -14.68 -17.23 -8.88
C SER A 71 -13.21 -17.22 -9.26
N HIS A 72 -12.93 -17.14 -10.56
CA HIS A 72 -11.59 -16.91 -11.15
C HIS A 72 -11.08 -15.47 -10.97
N LEU A 73 -11.73 -14.66 -10.14
CA LEU A 73 -11.31 -13.31 -9.77
C LEU A 73 -11.11 -13.19 -8.24
N SER A 74 -10.88 -14.32 -7.56
CA SER A 74 -10.86 -14.38 -6.10
C SER A 74 -9.78 -13.49 -5.48
N ILE A 75 -8.60 -13.38 -6.11
CA ILE A 75 -7.55 -12.45 -5.67
C ILE A 75 -7.98 -10.99 -5.75
N ILE A 76 -8.76 -10.62 -6.77
CA ILE A 76 -9.20 -9.25 -6.99
C ILE A 76 -10.20 -8.87 -5.92
N TYR A 77 -11.21 -9.71 -5.69
CA TYR A 77 -12.21 -9.48 -4.63
C TYR A 77 -11.57 -9.44 -3.24
N THR A 78 -10.61 -10.32 -2.97
CA THR A 78 -9.84 -10.28 -1.72
C THR A 78 -9.10 -8.95 -1.58
N SER A 79 -8.43 -8.48 -2.64
CA SER A 79 -7.70 -7.20 -2.65
C SER A 79 -8.64 -5.99 -2.48
N MET A 80 -9.83 -6.00 -3.10
CA MET A 80 -10.87 -4.98 -2.92
C MET A 80 -11.29 -4.88 -1.46
N ILE A 81 -11.51 -6.01 -0.78
CA ILE A 81 -11.86 -6.05 0.65
C ILE A 81 -10.72 -5.48 1.49
N LEU A 82 -9.47 -5.86 1.23
CA LEU A 82 -8.31 -5.33 1.96
C LEU A 82 -8.16 -3.81 1.76
N VAL A 83 -8.46 -3.29 0.57
CA VAL A 83 -8.51 -1.84 0.32
C VAL A 83 -9.64 -1.18 1.09
N LEU A 84 -10.84 -1.77 1.14
CA LEU A 84 -11.93 -1.25 1.98
C LEU A 84 -11.55 -1.20 3.47
N LEU A 85 -10.89 -2.23 3.97
CA LEU A 85 -10.37 -2.30 5.34
C LEU A 85 -9.21 -1.32 5.59
N SER A 86 -8.58 -0.80 4.54
CA SER A 86 -7.54 0.21 4.64
C SER A 86 -8.10 1.61 4.95
N LEU A 87 -9.36 1.91 4.59
CA LEU A 87 -9.98 3.23 4.88
C LEU A 87 -10.02 3.55 6.38
N PRO A 88 -10.51 2.66 7.27
CA PRO A 88 -10.42 2.87 8.71
C PRO A 88 -8.99 3.11 9.20
N LEU A 89 -8.02 2.34 8.69
CA LEU A 89 -6.61 2.48 9.07
C LEU A 89 -6.04 3.83 8.64
N ALA A 90 -6.34 4.28 7.41
CA ALA A 90 -5.93 5.57 6.88
C ALA A 90 -6.43 6.76 7.72
N TYR A 91 -7.59 6.63 8.36
CA TYR A 91 -8.09 7.60 9.34
C TYR A 91 -7.46 7.44 10.72
N LEU A 92 -7.42 6.22 11.26
CA LEU A 92 -6.99 5.97 12.63
C LEU A 92 -5.51 6.28 12.85
N ILE A 93 -4.64 5.94 11.89
CA ILE A 93 -3.18 6.16 12.01
C ILE A 93 -2.84 7.62 12.31
N PRO A 94 -3.21 8.61 11.48
CA PRO A 94 -2.89 10.01 11.78
C PRO A 94 -3.72 10.57 12.94
N SER A 95 -4.95 10.09 13.13
CA SER A 95 -5.75 10.47 14.32
C SER A 95 -5.03 10.12 15.61
N ASP A 96 -4.50 8.90 15.73
CA ASP A 96 -3.80 8.42 16.93
C ASP A 96 -2.41 9.03 17.05
N MET A 97 -1.69 9.16 15.92
CA MET A 97 -0.34 9.72 15.87
C MET A 97 -0.29 11.18 16.31
N PHE A 98 -1.25 11.99 15.86
CA PHE A 98 -1.32 13.43 16.12
C PHE A 98 -2.37 13.81 17.16
N LYS A 99 -3.08 12.82 17.73
CA LYS A 99 -4.20 13.02 18.69
C LYS A 99 -5.26 14.01 18.17
N SER A 100 -5.50 14.02 16.87
CA SER A 100 -6.40 14.97 16.23
C SER A 100 -7.33 14.28 15.24
N LYS A 101 -8.64 14.48 15.41
CA LYS A 101 -9.65 13.94 14.50
C LYS A 101 -9.49 14.50 13.08
N GLN A 102 -9.09 15.77 12.97
CA GLN A 102 -8.82 16.43 11.69
C GLN A 102 -7.64 15.76 10.97
N ALA A 103 -6.59 15.37 11.70
CA ALA A 103 -5.49 14.60 11.11
C ALA A 103 -5.99 13.27 10.52
N GLY A 104 -6.96 12.63 11.18
CA GLY A 104 -7.66 11.46 10.66
C GLY A 104 -8.37 11.71 9.33
N VAL A 105 -9.14 12.79 9.23
CA VAL A 105 -9.82 13.19 7.98
C VAL A 105 -8.80 13.43 6.86
N TYR A 106 -7.68 14.11 7.16
CA TYR A 106 -6.63 14.35 6.17
C TYR A 106 -5.91 13.07 5.74
N GLY A 107 -5.70 12.13 6.66
CA GLY A 107 -5.22 10.79 6.32
C GLY A 107 -6.12 10.05 5.34
N LEU A 108 -7.43 10.12 5.58
CA LEU A 108 -8.44 9.53 4.69
C LEU A 108 -8.44 10.20 3.32
N ILE A 109 -8.36 11.54 3.26
CA ILE A 109 -8.26 12.29 1.99
C ILE A 109 -6.99 11.88 1.22
N ILE A 110 -5.83 11.81 1.89
CA ILE A 110 -4.58 11.38 1.25
C ILE A 110 -4.71 9.98 0.66
N PHE A 111 -5.31 9.05 1.39
CA PHE A 111 -5.57 7.69 0.91
C PHE A 111 -6.45 7.67 -0.33
N LEU A 112 -7.57 8.41 -0.31
CA LEU A 112 -8.48 8.52 -1.45
C LEU A 112 -7.79 9.13 -2.68
N LEU A 113 -6.85 10.06 -2.47
CA LEU A 113 -6.09 10.72 -3.52
C LEU A 113 -4.83 9.96 -3.98
N THR A 114 -4.70 8.70 -3.60
CA THR A 114 -3.61 7.80 -4.01
C THR A 114 -4.17 6.70 -4.92
N PRO A 115 -4.44 6.97 -6.23
CA PRO A 115 -5.20 6.06 -7.08
C PRO A 115 -4.53 4.81 -7.56
N TYR A 116 -3.21 4.76 -7.46
CA TYR A 116 -2.46 3.65 -7.99
C TYR A 116 -2.90 2.29 -7.41
N PRO A 117 -2.97 2.08 -6.07
CA PRO A 117 -3.25 0.76 -5.50
C PRO A 117 -4.67 0.26 -5.76
N TYR A 118 -5.67 1.16 -5.88
CA TYR A 118 -7.03 0.77 -6.22
C TYR A 118 -7.31 0.65 -7.72
N THR A 119 -6.43 1.21 -8.55
CA THR A 119 -6.47 0.98 -10.00
C THR A 119 -5.83 -0.37 -10.34
N THR A 120 -4.64 -0.67 -9.79
CA THR A 120 -3.91 -1.89 -10.16
C THR A 120 -4.52 -3.16 -9.56
N LEU A 121 -5.26 -3.07 -8.44
CA LEU A 121 -5.97 -4.23 -7.91
C LEU A 121 -7.00 -4.79 -8.89
N MET A 122 -7.56 -3.97 -9.79
CA MET A 122 -8.54 -4.41 -10.80
C MET A 122 -7.95 -5.41 -11.80
N ARG A 123 -6.61 -5.55 -11.81
CA ARG A 123 -5.84 -6.47 -12.65
C ARG A 123 -5.42 -7.74 -11.93
N GLY A 124 -5.67 -7.84 -10.63
CA GLY A 124 -5.13 -8.89 -9.77
C GLY A 124 -3.76 -8.56 -9.17
N PHE A 125 -3.29 -7.30 -9.25
CA PHE A 125 -2.03 -6.95 -8.61
C PHE A 125 -2.16 -6.79 -7.09
N GLN A 126 -1.03 -7.00 -6.41
CA GLN A 126 -0.96 -7.09 -4.96
C GLN A 126 -0.79 -5.73 -4.26
N GLU A 127 -0.79 -4.61 -4.97
CA GLU A 127 -0.52 -3.32 -4.32
C GLU A 127 -1.62 -2.89 -3.34
N GLY A 128 -2.89 -3.22 -3.62
CA GLY A 128 -3.98 -3.02 -2.66
C GLY A 128 -3.75 -3.77 -1.34
N ALA A 129 -3.37 -5.04 -1.43
CA ALA A 129 -3.02 -5.86 -0.27
C ALA A 129 -1.76 -5.37 0.45
N LEU A 130 -0.71 -4.99 -0.29
CA LEU A 130 0.50 -4.41 0.28
C LEU A 130 0.18 -3.12 1.04
N LEU A 131 -0.64 -2.23 0.48
CA LEU A 131 -1.06 -1.00 1.15
C LEU A 131 -1.76 -1.29 2.48
N PHE A 132 -2.68 -2.26 2.48
CA PHE A 132 -3.35 -2.71 3.70
C PHE A 132 -2.33 -3.14 4.76
N PHE A 133 -1.38 -4.00 4.42
CA PHE A 133 -0.36 -4.45 5.38
C PHE A 133 0.55 -3.31 5.85
N ILE A 134 0.95 -2.39 4.96
CA ILE A 134 1.72 -1.19 5.35
C ILE A 134 0.95 -0.38 6.41
N LEU A 135 -0.32 -0.08 6.15
CA LEU A 135 -1.15 0.68 7.09
C LEU A 135 -1.38 -0.10 8.39
N LEU A 136 -1.63 -1.42 8.30
CA LEU A 136 -1.83 -2.28 9.46
C LEU A 136 -0.58 -2.31 10.36
N ILE A 137 0.62 -2.45 9.76
CA ILE A 137 1.91 -2.43 10.48
C ILE A 137 2.11 -1.07 11.14
N ILE A 138 1.87 0.04 10.45
CA ILE A 138 2.01 1.39 11.02
C ILE A 138 1.03 1.59 12.18
N TYR A 139 -0.24 1.25 12.00
CA TYR A 139 -1.27 1.35 13.05
C TYR A 139 -0.92 0.52 14.28
N ALA A 140 -0.51 -0.74 14.05
CA ALA A 140 -0.13 -1.67 15.11
C ALA A 140 1.12 -1.18 15.86
N SER A 141 2.10 -0.61 15.14
CA SER A 141 3.32 -0.03 15.70
C SER A 141 3.02 1.18 16.59
N ILE A 142 2.18 2.12 16.13
CA ILE A 142 1.77 3.31 16.89
C ILE A 142 1.05 2.91 18.17
N ASN A 143 0.15 1.93 18.06
CA ASN A 143 -0.65 1.41 19.16
C ASN A 143 0.03 0.28 19.96
N LYS A 144 1.32 0.03 19.72
CA LYS A 144 2.16 -0.97 20.41
C LYS A 144 1.51 -2.35 20.51
N LYS A 145 0.83 -2.80 19.46
CA LYS A 145 0.14 -4.09 19.45
C LYS A 145 1.16 -5.24 19.44
N VAL A 146 0.95 -6.24 20.29
CA VAL A 146 1.87 -7.38 20.45
C VAL A 146 2.03 -8.23 19.19
N TRP A 147 1.02 -8.23 18.32
CA TRP A 147 0.98 -8.98 17.06
C TRP A 147 1.62 -8.24 15.88
N THR A 148 2.14 -7.02 16.07
CA THR A 148 2.81 -6.25 14.99
C THR A 148 3.86 -7.05 14.22
N PRO A 149 4.75 -7.85 14.87
CA PRO A 149 5.75 -8.64 14.15
C PRO A 149 5.14 -9.67 13.19
N LEU A 150 4.00 -10.26 13.53
CA LEU A 150 3.31 -11.23 12.68
C LEU A 150 2.76 -10.56 11.43
N ALA A 151 2.10 -9.40 11.58
CA ALA A 151 1.60 -8.61 10.45
C ALA A 151 2.74 -8.13 9.54
N TRP A 152 3.89 -7.77 10.12
CA TRP A 152 5.09 -7.40 9.39
C TRP A 152 5.67 -8.56 8.57
N ALA A 153 5.83 -9.73 9.19
CA ALA A 153 6.34 -10.91 8.50
C ALA A 153 5.40 -11.34 7.35
N TYR A 154 4.09 -11.39 7.60
CA TYR A 154 3.11 -11.72 6.57
C TYR A 154 3.05 -10.66 5.46
N GLY A 155 3.13 -9.38 5.81
CA GLY A 155 3.26 -8.30 4.84
C GLY A 155 4.47 -8.49 3.93
N GLY A 156 5.58 -9.03 4.45
CA GLY A 156 6.75 -9.43 3.66
C GLY A 156 6.50 -10.57 2.67
N ILE A 157 5.63 -11.53 3.03
CA ILE A 157 5.19 -12.62 2.13
C ILE A 157 4.26 -12.09 1.04
N VAL A 158 3.43 -11.08 1.34
CA VAL A 158 2.66 -10.36 0.30
C VAL A 158 3.60 -9.59 -0.62
N LYS A 159 4.54 -8.82 -0.06
CA LYS A 159 5.61 -8.19 -0.82
C LYS A 159 6.77 -7.78 0.11
N PRO A 160 8.03 -8.05 -0.26
CA PRO A 160 9.18 -7.86 0.64
C PRO A 160 9.41 -6.39 1.01
N PHE A 161 8.86 -5.42 0.26
CA PHE A 161 8.98 -4.00 0.58
C PHE A 161 8.35 -3.63 1.93
N ALA A 162 7.33 -4.36 2.39
CA ALA A 162 6.77 -4.16 3.74
C ALA A 162 7.81 -4.39 4.85
N LEU A 163 8.85 -5.20 4.59
CA LEU A 163 9.88 -5.52 5.58
C LEU A 163 10.69 -4.28 6.01
N THR A 164 10.76 -3.27 5.15
CA THR A 164 11.44 -1.98 5.41
C THR A 164 10.81 -1.18 6.56
N LEU A 165 9.60 -1.55 7.00
CA LEU A 165 8.90 -0.96 8.15
C LEU A 165 9.37 -1.49 9.50
N PHE A 166 10.33 -2.42 9.55
CA PHE A 166 10.87 -2.98 10.79
C PHE A 166 11.30 -1.93 11.84
N PRO A 167 11.97 -0.81 11.47
CA PRO A 167 12.33 0.25 12.42
C PRO A 167 11.14 0.84 13.21
N LEU A 168 9.90 0.77 12.69
CA LEU A 168 8.73 1.34 13.36
C LEU A 168 8.39 0.66 14.69
N PHE A 169 8.71 -0.63 14.84
CA PHE A 169 8.30 -1.40 16.01
C PHE A 169 9.42 -2.17 16.70
N ILE A 170 10.63 -2.24 16.14
CA ILE A 170 11.76 -2.97 16.76
C ILE A 170 12.00 -2.56 18.21
N GLY A 171 11.95 -1.26 18.52
CA GLY A 171 12.16 -0.75 19.89
C GLY A 171 11.09 -1.18 20.89
N ASN A 172 9.95 -1.69 20.42
CA ASN A 172 8.85 -2.19 21.24
C ASN A 172 8.89 -3.72 21.44
N ILE A 173 9.83 -4.45 20.82
CA ILE A 173 9.98 -5.90 21.00
C ILE A 173 10.72 -6.19 22.31
N LYS A 174 10.01 -6.08 23.43
CA LYS A 174 10.56 -6.33 24.77
C LYS A 174 9.83 -7.42 25.55
N SER A 175 8.56 -7.65 25.23
CA SER A 175 7.73 -8.64 25.94
C SER A 175 7.95 -10.05 25.36
N LYS A 176 7.81 -11.08 26.20
CA LYS A 176 7.80 -12.49 25.76
C LYS A 176 6.78 -12.70 24.63
N LYS A 177 5.58 -12.12 24.74
CA LYS A 177 4.53 -12.22 23.72
C LYS A 177 4.95 -11.63 22.37
N ASN A 178 5.62 -10.48 22.35
CA ASN A 178 6.10 -9.87 21.11
C ASN A 178 7.16 -10.76 20.44
N ILE A 179 8.06 -11.34 21.23
CA ILE A 179 9.07 -12.28 20.74
C ILE A 179 8.39 -13.53 20.18
N THR A 180 7.38 -14.08 20.86
CA THR A 180 6.59 -15.22 20.34
C THR A 180 5.96 -14.89 18.98
N PHE A 181 5.30 -13.74 18.83
CA PHE A 181 4.74 -13.34 17.53
C PHE A 181 5.81 -13.10 16.45
N LEU A 182 6.99 -12.62 16.83
CA LEU A 182 8.12 -12.48 15.92
C LEU A 182 8.60 -13.86 15.44
N ILE A 183 8.81 -14.80 16.36
CA ILE A 183 9.22 -16.17 16.03
C ILE A 183 8.18 -16.83 15.14
N ILE A 184 6.89 -16.76 15.49
CA ILE A 184 5.81 -17.31 14.67
C ILE A 184 5.83 -16.70 13.26
N GLY A 185 5.92 -15.37 13.16
CA GLY A 185 5.97 -14.68 11.87
C GLY A 185 7.18 -15.08 11.02
N LEU A 186 8.37 -15.15 11.63
CA LEU A 186 9.59 -15.60 10.96
C LEU A 186 9.50 -17.07 10.55
N SER A 187 8.90 -17.94 11.36
CA SER A 187 8.66 -19.34 11.01
C SER A 187 7.75 -19.47 9.79
N PHE A 188 6.69 -18.67 9.69
CA PHE A 188 5.85 -18.64 8.48
C PHE A 188 6.62 -18.17 7.25
N GLY A 189 7.40 -17.09 7.39
CA GLY A 189 8.24 -16.59 6.30
C GLY A 189 9.30 -17.61 5.86
N LEU A 190 9.96 -18.25 6.82
CA LEU A 190 10.97 -19.28 6.56
C LEU A 190 10.34 -20.51 5.90
N LEU A 191 9.18 -20.98 6.38
CA LEU A 191 8.45 -22.08 5.78
C LEU A 191 8.08 -21.77 4.32
N TYR A 192 7.57 -20.57 4.06
CA TYR A 192 7.27 -20.09 2.71
C TYR A 192 8.52 -20.16 1.81
N LEU A 193 9.66 -19.63 2.28
CA LEU A 193 10.91 -19.62 1.53
C LEU A 193 11.47 -21.02 1.31
N VAL A 194 11.41 -21.90 2.31
CA VAL A 194 11.91 -23.29 2.21
C VAL A 194 11.10 -24.09 1.21
N ILE A 195 9.76 -24.00 1.26
CA ILE A 195 8.89 -24.71 0.31
C ILE A 195 9.10 -24.18 -1.12
N SER A 196 9.21 -22.86 -1.27
CA SER A 196 9.51 -22.24 -2.56
C SER A 196 10.87 -22.71 -3.09
N TYR A 197 11.91 -22.69 -2.26
CA TYR A 197 13.25 -23.13 -2.64
C TYR A 197 13.30 -24.64 -2.96
N SER A 198 12.60 -25.49 -2.22
CA SER A 198 12.61 -26.94 -2.48
C SER A 198 11.95 -27.32 -3.80
N GLN A 199 11.04 -26.49 -4.32
CA GLN A 199 10.37 -26.72 -5.60
C GLN A 199 11.13 -26.14 -6.79
N VAL A 200 11.81 -25.00 -6.59
CA VAL A 200 12.40 -24.21 -7.67
C VAL A 200 13.94 -24.25 -7.70
N GLY A 201 14.58 -24.58 -6.58
CA GLY A 201 16.05 -24.67 -6.46
C GLY A 201 16.76 -23.35 -6.18
N HIS A 202 16.03 -22.22 -6.16
CA HIS A 202 16.55 -20.90 -5.80
C HIS A 202 15.44 -19.99 -5.26
N PRO A 203 15.77 -18.87 -4.58
CA PRO A 203 14.78 -17.87 -4.21
C PRO A 203 14.12 -17.26 -5.45
N ILE A 204 12.80 -17.20 -5.45
CA ILE A 204 11.99 -16.75 -6.60
C ILE A 204 11.92 -15.22 -6.65
N ASN A 205 12.01 -14.66 -7.86
CA ASN A 205 11.84 -13.24 -8.11
C ASN A 205 10.36 -12.83 -8.32
N ASN A 206 10.09 -11.53 -8.39
CA ASN A 206 8.74 -11.04 -8.67
C ASN A 206 8.29 -11.38 -10.10
N ALA A 207 6.99 -11.68 -10.27
CA ALA A 207 6.39 -12.06 -11.56
C ALA A 207 6.62 -11.01 -12.67
N ALA A 208 6.72 -9.74 -12.29
CA ALA A 208 6.81 -8.60 -13.19
C ALA A 208 8.02 -8.61 -14.15
N ILE A 209 9.16 -9.23 -13.84
CA ILE A 209 10.35 -9.20 -14.71
C ILE A 209 10.06 -9.89 -16.05
N ASN A 210 9.27 -10.96 -16.02
CA ASN A 210 9.02 -11.81 -17.17
C ASN A 210 8.02 -11.21 -18.16
N SER A 211 7.15 -10.31 -17.70
CA SER A 211 6.27 -9.55 -18.60
C SER A 211 7.04 -8.65 -19.59
N TYR A 212 8.33 -8.39 -19.35
CA TYR A 212 9.15 -7.50 -20.19
C TYR A 212 10.26 -8.19 -21.00
N GLN A 213 10.55 -9.47 -20.81
CA GLN A 213 11.72 -10.12 -21.42
C GLN A 213 11.45 -11.13 -22.55
N GLY A 214 10.21 -11.60 -22.76
CA GLY A 214 9.89 -12.52 -23.86
C GLY A 214 10.51 -13.94 -23.71
N ASN A 215 9.96 -14.91 -24.47
CA ASN A 215 10.21 -16.36 -24.43
C ASN A 215 10.47 -16.94 -23.03
N PHE A 216 9.38 -17.09 -22.29
CA PHE A 216 9.36 -17.69 -20.95
C PHE A 216 9.35 -19.22 -21.03
N ASP A 217 10.17 -19.87 -20.19
CA ASP A 217 10.04 -21.29 -19.85
C ASP A 217 9.17 -21.40 -18.58
N PRO A 218 7.92 -21.89 -18.68
CA PRO A 218 7.00 -22.07 -17.55
C PRO A 218 7.51 -22.98 -16.45
N GLY A 219 8.58 -23.74 -16.69
CA GLY A 219 9.19 -24.63 -15.71
C GLY A 219 10.29 -24.00 -14.86
N ASN A 220 10.75 -22.77 -15.15
CA ASN A 220 11.94 -22.18 -14.51
C ASN A 220 11.73 -20.70 -14.16
N PRO A 221 11.22 -20.39 -12.96
CA PRO A 221 11.10 -19.02 -12.46
C PRO A 221 12.46 -18.28 -12.45
N PRO A 222 12.50 -16.96 -12.65
CA PRO A 222 13.75 -16.20 -12.58
C PRO A 222 14.30 -16.16 -11.15
N PRO A 223 15.62 -16.34 -10.95
CA PRO A 223 16.27 -16.16 -9.67
C PRO A 223 16.16 -14.73 -9.13
N LEU A 224 15.98 -14.62 -7.81
CA LEU A 224 15.95 -13.33 -7.12
C LEU A 224 17.26 -12.54 -7.29
N VAL A 225 18.40 -13.22 -7.50
CA VAL A 225 19.70 -12.55 -7.70
C VAL A 225 19.70 -11.66 -8.94
N GLU A 226 18.95 -12.01 -9.99
CA GLU A 226 18.82 -11.21 -11.21
C GLU A 226 18.06 -9.89 -11.00
N SER A 227 17.35 -9.78 -9.88
CA SER A 227 16.74 -8.52 -9.45
C SER A 227 17.72 -7.50 -8.91
N PHE A 228 18.96 -7.89 -8.60
CA PHE A 228 19.91 -7.02 -7.91
C PHE A 228 21.13 -6.71 -8.76
N THR A 229 21.33 -5.43 -9.07
CA THR A 229 22.56 -4.93 -9.69
C THR A 229 22.96 -3.64 -9.00
N ILE A 230 24.22 -3.57 -8.58
CA ILE A 230 24.79 -2.34 -8.03
C ILE A 230 24.99 -1.35 -9.17
N GLY A 231 24.33 -0.19 -9.11
CA GLY A 231 24.51 0.85 -10.13
C GLY A 231 23.83 2.17 -9.80
N VAL A 232 24.34 3.25 -10.40
CA VAL A 232 23.86 4.64 -10.19
C VAL A 232 22.42 4.85 -10.70
N LYS A 233 21.94 3.99 -11.60
CA LYS A 233 20.57 4.06 -12.16
C LYS A 233 19.49 3.85 -11.09
N GLY A 234 19.76 3.09 -10.02
CA GLY A 234 18.79 2.81 -8.95
C GLY A 234 18.32 4.09 -8.23
N PRO A 235 19.22 4.86 -7.60
CA PRO A 235 18.88 6.13 -6.96
C PRO A 235 18.18 7.13 -7.89
N LEU A 236 18.63 7.25 -9.15
CA LEU A 236 18.01 8.15 -10.13
C LEU A 236 16.56 7.75 -10.45
N ARG A 237 16.28 6.45 -10.54
CA ARG A 237 14.90 5.96 -10.76
C ARG A 237 14.01 6.20 -9.56
N ILE A 238 14.52 6.15 -8.33
CA ILE A 238 13.74 6.50 -7.14
C ILE A 238 13.28 7.94 -7.22
N VAL A 239 14.20 8.88 -7.49
CA VAL A 239 13.86 10.30 -7.64
C VAL A 239 12.85 10.51 -8.76
N ALA A 240 13.06 9.87 -9.91
CA ALA A 240 12.13 9.92 -11.04
C ALA A 240 10.73 9.39 -10.67
N ASN A 241 10.64 8.26 -9.96
CA ASN A 241 9.38 7.64 -9.55
C ASN A 241 8.67 8.41 -8.42
N LEU A 242 9.33 9.37 -7.76
CA LEU A 242 8.74 10.24 -6.75
C LEU A 242 8.25 11.57 -7.33
N LEU A 243 8.86 12.07 -8.40
CA LEU A 243 8.66 13.44 -8.87
C LEU A 243 8.12 13.57 -10.30
N LEU A 244 8.30 12.54 -11.15
CA LEU A 244 7.97 12.65 -12.58
C LEU A 244 6.65 11.95 -12.89
N ALA A 245 5.60 12.72 -13.16
CA ALA A 245 4.22 12.22 -13.34
C ALA A 245 4.09 11.10 -14.38
N TYR A 246 4.90 11.11 -15.45
CA TYR A 246 4.89 10.08 -16.50
C TYR A 246 5.42 8.70 -16.02
N ARG A 247 6.02 8.61 -14.83
CA ARG A 247 6.54 7.36 -14.23
C ARG A 247 5.50 6.64 -13.35
N LYS A 248 4.20 6.94 -13.51
CA LYS A 248 3.12 6.35 -12.72
C LYS A 248 3.32 6.61 -11.22
N ILE A 249 3.59 7.86 -10.87
CA ILE A 249 3.72 8.31 -9.47
C ILE A 249 2.51 7.86 -8.66
N MET A 250 2.70 7.33 -7.45
CA MET A 250 1.58 6.90 -6.61
C MET A 250 0.91 8.05 -5.88
N VAL A 251 1.69 9.07 -5.54
CA VAL A 251 1.32 10.15 -4.63
C VAL A 251 1.77 11.46 -5.26
N SER A 252 1.03 12.53 -4.98
CA SER A 252 1.34 13.89 -5.42
C SER A 252 2.77 14.31 -5.05
N PRO A 253 3.57 14.84 -6.00
CA PRO A 253 4.92 15.33 -5.72
C PRO A 253 4.97 16.40 -4.63
N PHE A 254 3.94 17.27 -4.56
CA PHE A 254 3.79 18.25 -3.49
C PHE A 254 3.81 17.58 -2.11
N LEU A 255 3.05 16.50 -1.93
CA LEU A 255 3.00 15.77 -0.66
C LEU A 255 4.35 15.14 -0.31
N ILE A 256 5.08 14.64 -1.32
CA ILE A 256 6.44 14.10 -1.14
C ILE A 256 7.40 15.19 -0.65
N LEU A 257 7.43 16.35 -1.31
CA LEU A 257 8.31 17.46 -0.96
C LEU A 257 8.01 18.00 0.44
N VAL A 258 6.73 18.20 0.76
CA VAL A 258 6.30 18.66 2.09
C VAL A 258 6.66 17.63 3.16
N GLY A 259 6.41 16.34 2.94
CA GLY A 259 6.71 15.30 3.91
C GLY A 259 8.21 15.18 4.20
N ILE A 260 9.06 15.22 3.17
CA ILE A 260 10.52 15.25 3.32
C ILE A 260 10.95 16.52 4.06
N TRP A 261 10.40 17.67 3.73
CA TRP A 261 10.69 18.93 4.42
C TRP A 261 10.34 18.88 5.91
N VAL A 262 9.19 18.29 6.27
CA VAL A 262 8.81 18.11 7.69
C VAL A 262 9.81 17.18 8.38
N LEU A 263 10.15 16.03 7.79
CA LEU A 263 11.13 15.11 8.36
C LEU A 263 12.51 15.75 8.53
N TRP A 264 12.91 16.63 7.61
CA TRP A 264 14.17 17.35 7.70
C TRP A 264 14.15 18.44 8.79
N LYS A 265 13.14 19.31 8.79
CA LYS A 265 13.09 20.52 9.62
C LYS A 265 12.59 20.27 11.05
N ARG A 266 11.59 19.40 11.25
CA ARG A 266 10.97 19.18 12.57
C ARG A 266 11.66 18.09 13.37
N LYS A 267 12.75 18.46 14.05
CA LYS A 267 13.49 17.56 14.95
C LYS A 267 12.67 17.05 16.13
N ASP A 268 11.61 17.76 16.50
CA ASP A 268 10.68 17.44 17.58
C ASP A 268 9.56 16.46 17.18
N PHE A 269 9.47 16.07 15.90
CA PHE A 269 8.49 15.08 15.47
C PHE A 269 8.82 13.70 16.06
N LYS A 270 7.97 13.23 16.99
CA LYS A 270 8.15 11.98 17.75
C LYS A 270 8.54 10.76 16.91
N TYR A 271 7.97 10.61 15.71
CA TYR A 271 8.18 9.44 14.84
C TYR A 271 9.25 9.68 13.77
N ARG A 272 9.96 10.82 13.80
CA ARG A 272 10.92 11.24 12.78
C ARG A 272 11.98 10.18 12.48
N ASN A 273 12.71 9.72 13.49
CA ASN A 273 13.87 8.86 13.26
C ASN A 273 13.43 7.49 12.72
N VAL A 274 12.36 6.91 13.27
CA VAL A 274 11.84 5.62 12.79
C VAL A 274 11.29 5.73 11.36
N PHE A 275 10.67 6.86 10.99
CA PHE A 275 10.24 7.11 9.61
C PHE A 275 11.45 7.24 8.67
N ILE A 276 12.46 8.04 9.05
CA ILE A 276 13.68 8.23 8.25
C ILE A 276 14.38 6.89 8.01
N TYR A 277 14.54 6.06 9.05
CA TYR A 277 15.19 4.75 8.90
C TYR A 277 14.39 3.82 7.99
N SER A 278 13.07 3.75 8.12
CA SER A 278 12.23 2.94 7.22
C SER A 278 12.26 3.42 5.77
N ILE A 279 12.20 4.74 5.55
CA ILE A 279 12.31 5.34 4.21
C ILE A 279 13.70 5.03 3.62
N PHE A 280 14.76 5.21 4.40
CA PHE A 280 16.12 4.93 3.97
C PHE A 280 16.31 3.45 3.60
N LEU A 281 15.81 2.52 4.40
CA LEU A 281 15.85 1.09 4.08
C LEU A 281 15.10 0.76 2.78
N ASN A 282 13.94 1.39 2.54
CA ASN A 282 13.20 1.20 1.30
C ASN A 282 13.95 1.77 0.09
N PHE A 283 14.57 2.95 0.22
CA PHE A 283 15.39 3.53 -0.83
C PHE A 283 16.66 2.72 -1.10
N LEU A 284 17.31 2.23 -0.05
CA LEU A 284 18.50 1.38 -0.16
C LEU A 284 18.15 0.09 -0.91
N LEU A 285 17.09 -0.62 -0.49
CA LEU A 285 16.62 -1.82 -1.16
C LEU A 285 16.36 -1.57 -2.65
N LEU A 286 15.66 -0.48 -2.98
CA LEU A 286 15.34 -0.15 -4.36
C LEU A 286 16.53 0.33 -5.19
N SER A 287 17.52 0.95 -4.55
CA SER A 287 18.74 1.39 -5.22
C SER A 287 19.58 0.21 -5.69
N LEU A 288 19.45 -0.94 -5.02
CA LEU A 288 20.13 -2.17 -5.36
C LEU A 288 19.41 -2.98 -6.45
N MET A 289 18.19 -2.59 -6.85
CA MET A 289 17.40 -3.37 -7.82
C MET A 289 17.67 -2.98 -9.29
N THR A 290 17.67 -3.98 -10.18
CA THR A 290 17.79 -3.84 -11.65
C THR A 290 16.63 -3.08 -12.28
N PHE A 291 15.50 -2.98 -11.60
CA PHE A 291 14.32 -2.20 -11.96
C PHE A 291 13.75 -1.53 -10.71
N SER A 292 13.21 -0.32 -10.87
CA SER A 292 12.50 0.39 -9.81
C SER A 292 11.18 0.85 -10.40
N PHE A 293 10.10 0.17 -10.03
CA PHE A 293 8.76 0.62 -10.31
C PHE A 293 8.29 1.51 -9.17
N SER A 294 7.46 2.51 -9.49
CA SER A 294 6.85 3.37 -8.48
C SER A 294 6.25 2.54 -7.35
N LYS A 295 5.49 1.49 -7.66
CA LYS A 295 4.80 0.59 -6.69
C LYS A 295 5.63 0.10 -5.51
N TYR A 296 6.95 0.00 -5.65
CA TYR A 296 7.81 -0.50 -4.58
C TYR A 296 8.19 0.57 -3.55
N LEU A 297 7.96 1.84 -3.86
CA LEU A 297 8.13 2.98 -2.96
C LEU A 297 6.93 3.13 -2.00
N LEU A 298 5.91 2.27 -2.09
CA LEU A 298 4.66 2.41 -1.33
C LEU A 298 4.88 2.56 0.20
N PRO A 299 5.80 1.81 0.85
CA PRO A 299 6.12 2.04 2.26
C PRO A 299 6.67 3.45 2.50
N ALA A 300 7.65 3.89 1.70
CA ALA A 300 8.26 5.20 1.84
C ALA A 300 7.26 6.34 1.57
N THR A 301 6.51 6.27 0.47
CA THR A 301 5.53 7.32 0.13
C THR A 301 4.43 7.42 1.17
N THR A 302 3.99 6.30 1.77
CA THR A 302 3.01 6.31 2.86
C THR A 302 3.56 7.05 4.09
N LEU A 303 4.80 6.75 4.52
CA LEU A 303 5.43 7.42 5.66
C LEU A 303 5.69 8.90 5.41
N ILE A 304 6.15 9.26 4.21
CA ILE A 304 6.36 10.66 3.79
C ILE A 304 5.02 11.41 3.82
N SER A 305 3.96 10.80 3.30
CA SER A 305 2.61 11.40 3.28
C SER A 305 2.07 11.63 4.69
N LEU A 306 2.26 10.67 5.60
CA LEU A 306 1.89 10.82 7.01
C LEU A 306 2.69 11.94 7.69
N ALA A 307 3.98 12.10 7.37
CA ALA A 307 4.80 13.18 7.90
C ALA A 307 4.37 14.57 7.40
N ALA A 308 3.71 14.67 6.24
CA ALA A 308 3.22 15.94 5.69
C ALA A 308 1.97 16.48 6.41
N ILE A 309 1.19 15.62 7.08
CA ILE A 309 -0.11 15.99 7.69
C ILE A 309 -0.03 17.21 8.63
N PRO A 310 0.93 17.33 9.56
CA PRO A 310 1.04 18.51 10.42
C PRO A 310 1.22 19.83 9.65
N PHE A 311 1.94 19.78 8.52
CA PHE A 311 2.11 20.96 7.67
C PHE A 311 0.79 21.34 7.01
N ILE A 312 0.05 20.35 6.49
CA ILE A 312 -1.26 20.57 5.84
C ILE A 312 -2.28 21.12 6.85
N MET A 313 -2.28 20.61 8.09
CA MET A 313 -3.11 21.14 9.17
C MET A 313 -2.77 22.59 9.52
N LYS A 314 -1.48 22.94 9.54
CA LYS A 314 -1.03 24.29 9.85
C LYS A 314 -1.31 25.28 8.71
N HIS A 315 -1.17 24.85 7.46
CA HIS A 315 -1.20 25.71 6.29
C HIS A 315 -2.38 25.34 5.38
N ARG A 316 -3.48 26.09 5.50
CA ARG A 316 -4.73 25.81 4.77
C ARG A 316 -4.56 25.72 3.25
N TRP A 317 -3.68 26.54 2.68
CA TRP A 317 -3.36 26.53 1.25
C TRP A 317 -2.71 25.21 0.79
N ALA A 318 -2.02 24.51 1.69
CA ALA A 318 -1.32 23.27 1.36
C ALA A 318 -2.29 22.14 0.97
N MET A 319 -3.48 22.07 1.60
CA MET A 319 -4.49 21.09 1.18
C MET A 319 -5.03 21.39 -0.22
N VAL A 320 -5.24 22.68 -0.55
CA VAL A 320 -5.68 23.10 -1.88
C VAL A 320 -4.61 22.77 -2.93
N MET A 321 -3.34 23.04 -2.64
CA MET A 321 -2.23 22.67 -3.51
C MET A 321 -2.12 21.15 -3.69
N PHE A 322 -2.29 20.38 -2.62
CA PHE A 322 -2.30 18.92 -2.70
C PHE A 322 -3.46 18.39 -3.56
N LEU A 323 -4.67 18.94 -3.43
CA LEU A 323 -5.81 18.59 -4.26
C LEU A 323 -5.55 18.90 -5.74
N ALA A 324 -5.00 20.09 -6.04
CA ALA A 324 -4.65 20.48 -7.40
C ALA A 324 -3.56 19.57 -7.99
N ASP A 325 -2.50 19.31 -7.22
CA ASP A 325 -1.37 18.48 -7.65
C ASP A 325 -1.77 16.99 -7.79
N SER A 326 -2.79 16.52 -7.06
CA SER A 326 -3.32 15.16 -7.21
C SER A 326 -3.90 14.89 -8.61
N ILE A 327 -4.28 15.92 -9.37
CA ILE A 327 -4.68 15.76 -10.79
C ILE A 327 -3.53 15.18 -11.62
N THR A 328 -2.27 15.53 -11.29
CA THR A 328 -1.07 15.00 -11.96
C THR A 328 -0.82 13.52 -11.65
N VAL A 329 -1.56 12.95 -10.70
CA VAL A 329 -1.53 11.52 -10.34
C VAL A 329 -2.70 10.79 -10.99
N PHE A 330 -3.92 11.30 -10.86
CA PHE A 330 -5.13 10.68 -11.41
C PHE A 330 -5.11 10.61 -12.94
N LEU A 331 -4.77 11.71 -13.62
CA LEU A 331 -4.88 11.76 -15.07
C LEU A 331 -3.91 10.77 -15.76
N PRO A 332 -2.62 10.68 -15.39
CA PRO A 332 -1.75 9.65 -15.95
C PRO A 332 -2.22 8.23 -15.63
N ILE A 333 -2.70 7.95 -14.42
CA ILE A 333 -3.13 6.59 -14.05
C ILE A 333 -4.42 6.20 -14.81
N TRP A 334 -5.33 7.14 -15.05
CA TRP A 334 -6.45 6.94 -15.97
C TRP A 334 -5.97 6.54 -17.37
N ASN A 335 -5.05 7.33 -17.94
CA ASN A 335 -4.52 7.10 -19.28
C ASN A 335 -3.75 5.78 -19.41
N TYR A 336 -3.05 5.34 -18.35
CA TYR A 336 -2.30 4.09 -18.36
C TYR A 336 -3.16 2.86 -18.08
N PHE A 337 -4.12 2.96 -17.17
CA PHE A 337 -4.80 1.79 -16.61
C PHE A 337 -6.30 2.02 -16.40
N GLY A 338 -6.70 3.17 -15.87
CA GLY A 338 -8.07 3.39 -15.40
C GLY A 338 -9.14 3.22 -16.47
N HIS A 339 -8.87 3.63 -17.72
CA HIS A 339 -9.83 3.49 -18.83
C HIS A 339 -10.22 2.05 -19.17
N ASN A 340 -9.47 1.05 -18.67
CA ASN A 340 -9.81 -0.36 -18.86
C ASN A 340 -10.83 -0.88 -17.84
N TYR A 341 -11.01 -0.21 -16.70
CA TYR A 341 -11.82 -0.72 -15.58
C TYR A 341 -13.01 0.16 -15.21
N TRP A 342 -13.11 1.35 -15.78
CA TRP A 342 -14.23 2.26 -15.55
C TRP A 342 -14.67 2.87 -16.87
N ALA A 343 -16.00 3.01 -17.04
CA ALA A 343 -16.60 3.41 -18.31
C ALA A 343 -16.22 4.83 -18.77
N ASN A 344 -15.87 5.74 -17.84
CA ASN A 344 -15.42 7.08 -18.18
C ASN A 344 -14.58 7.70 -17.04
N VAL A 345 -13.90 8.80 -17.36
CA VAL A 345 -12.99 9.50 -16.44
C VAL A 345 -13.73 10.09 -15.22
N GLY A 346 -14.98 10.54 -15.37
CA GLY A 346 -15.75 11.11 -14.26
C GLY A 346 -16.05 10.08 -13.18
N ILE A 347 -16.40 8.86 -13.58
CA ILE A 347 -16.57 7.72 -12.68
C ILE A 347 -15.25 7.38 -11.98
N TYR A 348 -14.16 7.29 -12.73
CA TYR A 348 -12.83 7.01 -12.17
C TYR A 348 -12.40 8.04 -11.11
N TRP A 349 -12.89 9.28 -11.21
CA TRP A 349 -12.59 10.37 -10.29
C TRP A 349 -13.47 10.39 -9.03
N ILE A 350 -14.37 9.42 -8.82
CA ILE A 350 -15.19 9.33 -7.59
C ILE A 350 -14.36 9.44 -6.30
N PRO A 351 -13.22 8.76 -6.12
CA PRO A 351 -12.38 8.92 -4.93
C PRO A 351 -11.85 10.35 -4.76
N PHE A 352 -11.53 11.03 -5.87
CA PHE A 352 -11.08 12.42 -5.88
C PHE A 352 -12.20 13.36 -5.42
N TYR A 353 -13.41 13.21 -5.96
CA TYR A 353 -14.58 14.00 -5.56
C TYR A 353 -14.97 13.76 -4.10
N LEU A 354 -14.84 12.52 -3.62
CA LEU A 354 -15.03 12.19 -2.21
C LEU A 354 -13.98 12.91 -1.35
N GLY A 355 -12.71 12.93 -1.77
CA GLY A 355 -11.66 13.69 -1.09
C GLY A 355 -11.97 15.19 -0.97
N ILE A 356 -12.45 15.82 -2.05
CA ILE A 356 -12.91 17.22 -2.04
C ILE A 356 -14.08 17.40 -1.07
N SER A 357 -15.07 16.50 -1.13
CA SER A 357 -16.26 16.58 -0.28
C SER A 357 -15.91 16.47 1.20
N LEU A 358 -14.98 15.57 1.55
CA LEU A 358 -14.46 15.44 2.91
C LEU A 358 -13.71 16.70 3.38
N PHE A 359 -12.92 17.31 2.50
CA PHE A 359 -12.24 18.57 2.80
C PHE A 359 -13.22 19.72 3.01
N ALA A 360 -14.23 19.84 2.14
CA ALA A 360 -15.28 20.85 2.26
C ALA A 360 -16.10 20.66 3.55
N TYR A 361 -16.45 19.42 3.88
CA TYR A 361 -17.12 19.07 5.14
C TYR A 361 -16.29 19.48 6.35
N ASP A 362 -15.01 19.09 6.42
CA ASP A 362 -14.13 19.48 7.53
C ASP A 362 -14.04 21.01 7.66
N ARG A 363 -13.99 21.73 6.53
CA ARG A 363 -13.96 23.19 6.51
C ARG A 363 -15.24 23.84 7.02
N LEU A 364 -16.40 23.35 6.60
CA LEU A 364 -17.70 23.93 6.99
C LEU A 364 -18.00 23.69 8.48
N PHE A 365 -17.67 22.49 8.98
CA PHE A 365 -18.03 22.09 10.34
C PHE A 365 -16.92 22.30 11.38
N SER A 366 -15.66 22.55 10.98
CA SER A 366 -14.60 22.97 11.91
C SER A 366 -14.88 24.32 12.55
N LYS A 367 -15.55 25.24 11.84
CA LYS A 367 -15.93 26.58 12.32
C LYS A 367 -16.95 26.53 13.48
N TYR A 368 -17.72 25.45 13.61
CA TYR A 368 -18.69 25.25 14.69
C TYR A 368 -18.13 24.44 15.88
N ARG A 369 -16.92 23.89 15.76
CA ARG A 369 -16.27 23.12 16.84
C ARG A 369 -15.24 23.93 17.65
N SER A 370 -14.83 25.11 17.19
CA SER A 370 -13.87 25.96 17.91
C SER A 370 -14.42 26.55 19.21
N ASP A 371 -15.74 26.56 19.40
CA ASP A 371 -16.37 27.20 20.56
C ASP A 371 -16.50 26.26 21.77
N SER A 372 -15.92 25.06 21.73
CA SER A 372 -16.05 24.05 22.80
C SER A 372 -14.72 23.48 23.33
N TYR A 373 -13.58 24.04 22.90
CA TYR A 373 -12.25 23.65 23.41
C TYR A 373 -11.28 24.84 23.42
N ALA A 374 -11.65 25.91 24.14
CA ALA A 374 -10.69 26.87 24.69
C ALA A 374 -10.33 26.46 26.12
#